data_AF-A0A7X6UBR8-F1
#
_entry.id   AF-A0A7X6UBR8-F1
#
_cell.length_a   1.000
_cell.length_b   1.000
_cell.length_c   1.000
_cell.angle_alpha   90.00
_cell.angle_beta   90.00
_cell.angle_gamma   90.00
#
_symmetry.space_group_name_H-M   'P 1'
#
loop_
_entity.id
_entity.type
_entity.pdbx_description
1 polymer ?
#
loop_
_entity_poly.entity_id
_entity_poly.type
_entity_poly.pdbx_seq_one_letter_code
_entity_poly.pdbx_strand_id
1 'polypeptide(L)'
;GTFGGVNIPPVSIFMDGFAMGVDHYNEENGANVQVFGWDVASQDGQFTNEFAANDVAKQMAQGLIDQGVDVLLPVGGPIYQSAAEAIRDSGGNVALMGVDADVFVTDPNVADLLLVSGRKGSDVAVYDAVMEAAADEFNTAPFVGTLENGGVGLSSFHDFETLISPELLDQLAAIEAGSIDGSINAESVSSP
;
A
#
# COMPACT_ATOMS: atom_id res chain seq x y z
N GLY A 1 10.13 4.32 -0.77
CA GLY A 1 9.65 5.52 -1.46
C GLY A 1 8.23 5.30 -1.95
N THR A 2 7.46 6.36 -2.17
CA THR A 2 6.08 6.29 -2.63
C THR A 2 5.77 7.45 -3.57
N PHE A 3 4.83 7.24 -4.50
CA PHE A 3 4.24 8.29 -5.32
C PHE A 3 2.80 7.91 -5.70
N GLY A 4 1.94 8.90 -5.91
CA GLY A 4 0.51 8.69 -6.14
C GLY A 4 0.08 8.91 -7.59
N GLY A 5 -1.14 8.45 -7.91
CA GLY A 5 -1.85 8.81 -9.13
C GLY A 5 -2.36 10.24 -9.05
N VAL A 6 -3.45 10.45 -8.31
CA VAL A 6 -4.02 11.78 -8.03
C VAL A 6 -4.04 12.01 -6.52
N ASN A 7 -3.72 13.22 -6.06
CA ASN A 7 -3.79 13.55 -4.63
C ASN A 7 -5.26 13.70 -4.18
N ILE A 8 -5.83 12.58 -3.73
CA ILE A 8 -7.16 12.46 -3.15
C ILE A 8 -7.07 11.55 -1.92
N PRO A 9 -7.98 11.67 -0.92
CA PRO A 9 -7.87 10.90 0.32
C PRO A 9 -7.69 9.37 0.12
N PRO A 10 -8.38 8.70 -0.83
CA PRO A 10 -8.15 7.28 -1.08
C PRO A 10 -6.75 6.89 -1.54
N VAL A 11 -5.96 7.82 -2.08
CA VAL A 11 -4.56 7.63 -2.47
C VAL A 11 -3.66 8.00 -1.30
N SER A 12 -3.86 9.19 -0.74
CA SER A 12 -3.02 9.74 0.33
C SER A 12 -3.06 8.87 1.60
N ILE A 13 -4.18 8.19 1.89
CA ILE A 13 -4.27 7.28 3.04
C ILE A 13 -3.30 6.09 2.96
N PHE A 14 -3.04 5.54 1.77
CA PHE A 14 -2.01 4.50 1.60
C PHE A 14 -0.61 5.07 1.83
N MET A 15 -0.36 6.29 1.35
CA MET A 15 0.93 6.95 1.46
C MET A 15 1.21 7.36 2.93
N ASP A 16 0.18 7.81 3.65
CA ASP A 16 0.20 8.06 5.09
C ASP A 16 0.50 6.78 5.87
N GLY A 17 -0.28 5.72 5.65
CA GLY A 17 -0.08 4.44 6.34
C GLY A 17 1.31 3.85 6.11
N PHE A 18 1.85 3.99 4.89
CA PHE A 18 3.24 3.59 4.59
C PHE A 18 4.27 4.40 5.40
N ALA A 19 4.11 5.72 5.46
CA ALA A 19 5.02 6.58 6.22
C ALA A 19 4.91 6.37 7.74
N MET A 20 3.69 6.28 8.25
CA MET A 20 3.42 6.01 9.67
C MET A 20 3.95 4.64 10.10
N GLY A 21 3.85 3.61 9.24
CA GLY A 21 4.45 2.30 9.51
C GLY A 21 5.98 2.35 9.59
N VAL A 22 6.64 3.16 8.75
CA VAL A 22 8.09 3.39 8.82
C VAL A 22 8.47 4.12 10.11
N ASP A 23 7.73 5.16 10.49
CA ASP A 23 7.96 5.90 11.73
C ASP A 23 7.81 5.00 12.96
N HIS A 24 6.74 4.19 13.01
CA HIS A 24 6.53 3.21 14.07
C HIS A 24 7.70 2.20 14.15
N TYR A 25 8.16 1.67 13.01
CA TYR A 25 9.32 0.78 13.00
C TYR A 25 10.59 1.47 13.54
N ASN A 26 10.82 2.72 13.16
CA ASN A 26 11.96 3.50 13.66
C ASN A 26 11.90 3.73 15.18
N GLU A 27 10.72 4.05 15.71
CA GLU A 27 10.50 4.25 17.15
C GLU A 27 10.76 2.96 17.95
N GLU A 28 10.21 1.83 17.51
CA GLU A 28 10.33 0.55 18.22
C GLU A 28 11.74 -0.06 18.13
N ASN A 29 12.46 0.18 17.03
CA ASN A 29 13.75 -0.47 16.76
C ASN A 29 14.96 0.46 16.88
N GLY A 30 14.76 1.75 17.17
CA GLY A 30 15.82 2.75 17.13
C GLY A 30 16.47 2.87 15.75
N ALA A 31 15.68 2.63 14.70
CA ALA A 31 16.12 2.68 13.31
C ALA A 31 16.00 4.10 12.72
N ASN A 32 16.45 4.27 11.48
CA ASN A 32 16.40 5.55 10.77
C ASN A 32 16.08 5.32 9.28
N VAL A 33 15.04 4.53 9.02
CA VAL A 33 14.48 4.32 7.69
C VAL A 33 13.79 5.61 7.25
N GLN A 34 13.98 5.99 5.98
CA GLN A 34 13.46 7.24 5.44
C GLN A 34 12.40 6.98 4.37
N VAL A 35 11.39 7.84 4.31
CA VAL A 35 10.38 7.86 3.25
C VAL A 35 10.66 9.02 2.30
N PHE A 36 10.65 8.71 1.01
CA PHE A 36 10.79 9.68 -0.08
C PHE A 36 9.52 9.69 -0.93
N GLY A 37 9.13 10.89 -1.39
CA GLY A 37 8.01 11.12 -2.32
C GLY A 37 6.66 11.45 -1.67
N TRP A 38 6.59 11.48 -0.34
CA TRP A 38 5.40 11.88 0.43
C TRP A 38 5.78 12.58 1.73
N ASP A 39 5.02 13.60 2.11
CA ASP A 39 5.10 14.27 3.40
C ASP A 39 3.72 14.26 4.09
N VAL A 40 3.62 13.51 5.18
CA VAL A 40 2.37 13.31 5.93
C VAL A 40 1.85 14.62 6.53
N ALA A 41 2.73 15.51 6.99
CA ALA A 41 2.31 16.74 7.69
C ALA A 41 1.66 17.75 6.74
N SER A 42 2.22 17.92 5.55
CA SER A 42 1.73 18.83 4.51
C SER A 42 0.70 18.19 3.57
N GLN A 43 0.56 16.86 3.60
CA GLN A 43 -0.29 16.09 2.68
C GLN A 43 0.07 16.36 1.21
N ASP A 44 1.38 16.50 0.94
CA ASP A 44 1.92 16.81 -0.38
C ASP A 44 3.04 15.82 -0.76
N GLY A 45 3.27 15.67 -2.06
CA GLY A 45 4.22 14.70 -2.58
C GLY A 45 4.24 14.57 -4.10
N GLN A 46 4.71 13.42 -4.58
CA GLN A 46 4.84 13.16 -6.02
C GLN A 46 3.58 12.50 -6.57
N PHE A 47 2.97 13.11 -7.60
CA PHE A 47 1.74 12.63 -8.23
C PHE A 47 1.81 12.69 -9.75
N THR A 48 1.41 11.60 -10.42
CA THR A 48 1.36 11.52 -11.90
C THR A 48 0.19 12.33 -12.48
N ASN A 49 -0.79 12.66 -11.65
CA ASN A 49 -2.09 13.26 -11.97
C ASN A 49 -3.02 12.40 -12.84
N GLU A 50 -2.81 11.09 -12.87
CA GLU A 50 -3.70 10.13 -13.51
C GLU A 50 -3.55 8.71 -12.95
N PHE A 51 -4.42 7.80 -13.37
CA PHE A 51 -4.43 6.40 -12.93
C PHE A 51 -4.11 5.46 -14.10
N ALA A 52 -3.05 5.76 -14.84
CA ALA A 52 -2.61 4.97 -15.99
C ALA A 52 -1.08 4.86 -16.01
N ALA A 53 -0.58 3.72 -16.49
CA ALA A 53 0.84 3.56 -16.79
C ALA A 53 1.26 4.59 -17.83
N ASN A 54 2.32 5.35 -17.53
CA ASN A 54 2.79 6.44 -18.38
C ASN A 54 4.27 6.75 -18.12
N ASP A 55 4.85 7.58 -18.98
CA ASP A 55 6.25 7.99 -18.86
C ASP A 55 6.53 8.85 -17.61
N VAL A 56 5.52 9.56 -17.09
CA VAL A 56 5.66 10.39 -15.88
C VAL A 56 5.86 9.52 -14.63
N ALA A 57 5.07 8.46 -14.50
CA ALA A 57 5.15 7.45 -13.45
C ALA A 57 6.50 6.74 -13.49
N LYS A 58 6.97 6.39 -14.69
CA LYS A 58 8.30 5.79 -14.88
C LYS A 58 9.41 6.74 -14.44
N GLN A 59 9.34 8.02 -14.82
CA GLN A 59 10.32 9.04 -14.42
C GLN A 59 10.30 9.31 -12.91
N MET A 60 9.12 9.35 -12.28
CA MET A 60 9.00 9.50 -10.83
C MET A 60 9.61 8.30 -10.09
N ALA A 61 9.27 7.09 -10.53
CA ALA A 61 9.86 5.86 -10.00
C ALA A 61 11.38 5.87 -10.13
N GLN A 62 11.92 6.20 -11.32
CA GLN A 62 13.36 6.33 -11.53
C GLN A 62 13.99 7.36 -10.58
N GLY A 63 13.38 8.54 -10.43
CA GLY A 63 13.90 9.57 -9.53
C GLY A 63 13.92 9.15 -8.05
N LEU A 64 12.98 8.32 -7.61
CA LEU A 64 12.98 7.73 -6.27
C LEU A 64 14.05 6.65 -6.14
N ILE A 65 14.21 5.79 -7.16
CA ILE A 65 15.25 4.77 -7.21
C ILE A 65 16.65 5.42 -7.17
N ASP A 66 16.85 6.51 -7.90
CA ASP A 66 18.11 7.27 -7.91
C ASP A 66 18.44 7.90 -6.55
N GLN A 67 17.44 8.10 -5.69
CA GLN A 67 17.61 8.52 -4.29
C GLN A 67 17.97 7.36 -3.35
N GLY A 68 18.06 6.13 -3.88
CA GLY A 68 18.47 4.95 -3.12
C GLY A 68 17.36 4.27 -2.35
N VAL A 69 16.10 4.34 -2.82
CA VAL A 69 15.01 3.57 -2.19
C VAL A 69 15.13 2.08 -2.57
N ASP A 70 15.04 1.21 -1.56
CA ASP A 70 15.06 -0.25 -1.77
C ASP A 70 13.66 -0.86 -1.87
N VAL A 71 12.62 -0.09 -1.50
CA VAL A 71 11.20 -0.47 -1.60
C VAL A 71 10.43 0.68 -2.21
N LEU A 72 9.54 0.38 -3.17
CA LEU A 72 8.73 1.36 -3.88
C LEU A 72 7.24 0.99 -3.79
N LEU A 73 6.42 1.96 -3.36
CA LEU A 73 4.96 1.84 -3.28
C LEU A 73 4.30 2.86 -4.24
N PRO A 74 3.94 2.47 -5.47
CA PRO A 74 3.14 3.30 -6.37
C PRO A 74 1.65 3.19 -6.02
N VAL A 75 0.98 4.30 -5.70
CA VAL A 75 -0.43 4.32 -5.30
C VAL A 75 -1.30 4.98 -6.37
N GLY A 76 -1.78 4.22 -7.36
CA GLY A 76 -2.60 4.83 -8.42
C GLY A 76 -2.98 3.91 -9.57
N GLY A 77 -3.46 2.70 -9.27
CA GLY A 77 -3.81 1.73 -10.30
C GLY A 77 -2.58 1.32 -11.14
N PRO A 78 -2.66 1.25 -12.48
CA PRO A 78 -1.60 0.73 -13.34
C PRO A 78 -0.24 1.44 -13.28
N ILE A 79 -0.07 2.54 -12.55
CA ILE A 79 1.23 3.23 -12.41
C ILE A 79 2.33 2.32 -11.83
N TYR A 80 1.97 1.25 -11.10
CA TYR A 80 2.95 0.25 -10.65
C TYR A 80 3.66 -0.46 -11.80
N GLN A 81 3.03 -0.56 -12.98
CA GLN A 81 3.64 -1.19 -14.16
C GLN A 81 4.80 -0.33 -14.67
N SER A 82 4.62 1.00 -14.71
CA SER A 82 5.69 1.94 -15.02
C SER A 82 6.80 1.93 -13.96
N ALA A 83 6.46 1.75 -12.70
CA ALA A 83 7.43 1.56 -11.63
C ALA A 83 8.23 0.26 -11.79
N ALA A 84 7.57 -0.86 -12.11
CA ALA A 84 8.22 -2.14 -12.39
C ALA A 84 9.20 -2.04 -13.56
N GLU A 85 8.86 -1.29 -14.62
CA GLU A 85 9.81 -1.00 -15.69
C GLU A 85 11.03 -0.22 -15.20
N ALA A 86 10.84 0.84 -14.41
CA ALA A 86 11.95 1.62 -13.85
C ALA A 86 12.86 0.78 -12.93
N ILE A 87 12.28 -0.12 -12.13
CA ILE A 87 13.01 -1.07 -11.29
C ILE A 87 13.85 -2.00 -12.15
N ARG A 88 13.31 -2.52 -13.26
CA ARG A 88 14.05 -3.40 -14.17
C ARG A 88 15.18 -2.66 -14.88
N ASP A 89 14.91 -1.44 -15.33
CA ASP A 89 15.90 -0.57 -15.97
C ASP A 89 17.05 -0.19 -15.01
N SER A 90 16.80 -0.14 -13.70
CA SER A 90 17.81 0.14 -12.66
C SER A 90 18.59 -1.09 -12.18
N GLY A 91 18.31 -2.28 -12.74
CA GLY A 91 19.00 -3.53 -12.41
C GLY A 91 18.24 -4.45 -11.44
N GLY A 92 17.00 -4.10 -11.06
CA GLY A 92 16.07 -5.03 -10.41
C GLY A 92 16.22 -5.21 -8.90
N ASN A 93 16.96 -4.33 -8.21
CA ASN A 93 17.26 -4.48 -6.77
C ASN A 93 16.24 -3.80 -5.83
N VAL A 94 15.14 -3.27 -6.37
CA VAL A 94 14.11 -2.55 -5.60
C VAL A 94 12.86 -3.40 -5.55
N ALA A 95 12.33 -3.63 -4.36
CA ALA A 95 11.10 -4.39 -4.18
C ALA A 95 9.88 -3.49 -4.45
N LEU A 96 8.86 -4.05 -5.09
CA LEU A 96 7.60 -3.39 -5.39
C LEU A 96 6.55 -3.75 -4.33
N MET A 97 5.81 -2.76 -3.84
CA MET A 97 4.60 -2.98 -3.05
C MET A 97 3.36 -2.69 -3.89
N GLY A 98 2.37 -3.58 -3.79
CA GLY A 98 1.08 -3.44 -4.46
C GLY A 98 0.04 -2.72 -3.59
N VAL A 99 -1.03 -2.24 -4.21
CA VAL A 99 -2.21 -1.69 -3.54
C VAL A 99 -3.50 -2.26 -4.15
N ASP A 100 -4.61 -2.07 -3.44
CA ASP A 100 -5.98 -2.48 -3.77
C ASP A 100 -6.22 -4.00 -3.76
N ALA A 101 -5.41 -4.78 -4.47
CA ALA A 101 -5.54 -6.22 -4.59
C ALA A 101 -4.21 -6.93 -4.30
N ASP A 102 -4.23 -8.26 -4.26
CA ASP A 102 -3.00 -9.04 -4.30
C ASP A 102 -2.40 -8.97 -5.72
N VAL A 103 -1.50 -8.00 -5.93
CA VAL A 103 -0.94 -7.70 -7.26
C VAL A 103 -0.14 -8.87 -7.83
N PHE A 104 0.49 -9.69 -6.97
CA PHE A 104 1.18 -10.91 -7.39
C PHE A 104 0.23 -11.85 -8.14
N VAL A 105 -1.02 -11.97 -7.67
CA VAL A 105 -2.05 -12.82 -8.28
C VAL A 105 -2.68 -12.15 -9.50
N THR A 106 -2.97 -10.84 -9.41
CA THR A 106 -3.72 -10.15 -10.47
C THR A 106 -2.87 -9.72 -11.66
N ASP A 107 -1.56 -9.49 -11.47
CA ASP A 107 -0.60 -9.21 -12.55
C ASP A 107 0.68 -10.04 -12.40
N PRO A 108 0.68 -11.28 -12.91
CA PRO A 108 1.85 -12.15 -12.87
C PRO A 108 3.09 -11.61 -13.61
N ASN A 109 2.96 -10.56 -14.43
CA ASN A 109 4.09 -9.99 -15.18
C ASN A 109 5.03 -9.17 -14.29
N VAL A 110 4.62 -8.85 -13.06
CA VAL A 110 5.43 -8.11 -12.09
C VAL A 110 5.65 -8.90 -10.80
N ALA A 111 5.10 -10.13 -10.71
CA ALA A 111 5.11 -10.97 -9.51
C ALA A 111 6.52 -11.17 -8.91
N ASP A 112 7.55 -11.24 -9.77
CA ASP A 112 8.95 -11.37 -9.37
C ASP A 112 9.49 -10.20 -8.54
N LEU A 113 8.84 -9.03 -8.64
CA LEU A 113 9.21 -7.82 -7.90
C LEU A 113 8.33 -7.60 -6.66
N LEU A 114 7.18 -8.26 -6.54
CA LEU A 114 6.18 -7.95 -5.52
C LEU A 114 6.57 -8.50 -4.16
N LEU A 115 6.86 -7.60 -3.21
CA LEU A 115 7.11 -7.93 -1.81
C LEU A 115 5.81 -8.31 -1.09
N VAL A 116 4.81 -7.42 -1.16
CA VAL A 116 3.52 -7.56 -0.49
C VAL A 116 2.56 -6.52 -1.08
N SER A 117 1.25 -6.74 -0.96
CA SER A 117 0.23 -5.76 -1.35
C SER A 117 -0.65 -5.33 -0.18
N GLY A 118 -0.89 -4.03 -0.05
CA GLY A 118 -1.92 -3.47 0.81
C GLY A 118 -3.29 -3.61 0.14
N ARG A 119 -4.08 -4.58 0.58
CA ARG A 119 -5.39 -4.89 0.02
C ARG A 119 -6.47 -3.94 0.52
N LYS A 120 -7.37 -3.59 -0.38
CA LYS A 120 -8.61 -2.87 -0.11
C LYS A 120 -9.76 -3.80 -0.50
N GLY A 121 -10.54 -4.24 0.48
CA GLY A 121 -11.64 -5.21 0.37
C GLY A 121 -12.85 -4.67 -0.39
N SER A 122 -12.64 -4.21 -1.61
CA SER A 122 -13.71 -3.74 -2.51
C SER A 122 -14.58 -4.90 -2.97
N ASP A 123 -14.02 -6.10 -3.06
CA ASP A 123 -14.73 -7.35 -3.28
C ASP A 123 -15.68 -7.68 -2.12
N VAL A 124 -15.22 -7.54 -0.88
CA VAL A 124 -16.04 -7.68 0.34
C VAL A 124 -17.20 -6.67 0.31
N ALA A 125 -16.88 -5.39 0.13
CA ALA A 125 -17.90 -4.33 0.11
C ALA A 125 -18.96 -4.53 -0.99
N VAL A 126 -18.55 -4.94 -2.20
CA VAL A 126 -19.48 -5.23 -3.30
C VAL A 126 -20.29 -6.48 -3.03
N TYR A 127 -19.67 -7.54 -2.50
CA TYR A 127 -20.36 -8.77 -2.14
C TYR A 127 -21.47 -8.50 -1.11
N ASP A 128 -21.13 -7.83 -0.02
CA ASP A 128 -22.08 -7.52 1.06
C ASP A 128 -23.24 -6.67 0.52
N ALA A 129 -22.96 -5.60 -0.24
CA ALA A 129 -23.99 -4.77 -0.83
C ALA A 129 -24.96 -5.55 -1.74
N VAL A 130 -24.44 -6.48 -2.55
CA VAL A 130 -25.27 -7.33 -3.44
C VAL A 130 -26.09 -8.33 -2.63
N MET A 131 -25.51 -8.91 -1.58
CA MET A 131 -26.19 -9.88 -0.73
C MET A 131 -27.30 -9.23 0.11
N GLU A 132 -27.05 -8.06 0.69
CA GLU A 132 -28.07 -7.30 1.41
C GLU A 132 -29.22 -6.90 0.48
N ALA A 133 -28.91 -6.42 -0.74
CA ALA A 133 -29.93 -6.09 -1.73
C ALA A 133 -30.77 -7.31 -2.15
N ALA A 134 -30.15 -8.48 -2.31
CA ALA A 134 -30.86 -9.71 -2.63
C ALA A 134 -31.75 -10.22 -1.48
N ALA A 135 -31.43 -9.84 -0.24
CA ALA A 135 -32.19 -10.17 0.97
C ALA A 135 -33.29 -9.14 1.31
N ASP A 136 -33.47 -8.08 0.50
CA ASP A 136 -34.29 -6.90 0.83
C ASP A 136 -33.84 -6.18 2.13
N GLU A 137 -32.56 -6.29 2.49
CA GLU A 137 -31.93 -5.72 3.70
C GLU A 137 -30.93 -4.59 3.39
N PHE A 138 -30.88 -4.10 2.14
CA PHE A 138 -29.90 -3.12 1.68
C PHE A 138 -29.78 -1.89 2.59
N ASN A 139 -28.58 -1.68 3.12
CA ASN A 139 -28.23 -0.53 3.93
C ASN A 139 -27.53 0.56 3.10
N THR A 140 -28.01 1.81 3.18
CA THR A 140 -27.39 2.94 2.51
C THR A 140 -26.27 3.60 3.32
N ALA A 141 -25.98 3.12 4.53
CA ALA A 141 -24.86 3.60 5.33
C ALA A 141 -23.53 3.34 4.60
N PRO A 142 -22.56 4.28 4.64
CA PRO A 142 -21.26 4.05 4.04
C PRO A 142 -20.57 2.82 4.66
N PHE A 143 -20.04 1.95 3.81
CA PHE A 143 -19.13 0.90 4.24
C PHE A 143 -17.76 1.51 4.58
N VAL A 144 -17.26 1.25 5.79
CA VAL A 144 -15.91 1.61 6.21
C VAL A 144 -15.11 0.32 6.38
N GLY A 145 -14.12 0.13 5.52
CA GLY A 145 -13.23 -1.03 5.59
C GLY A 145 -12.20 -0.88 6.70
N THR A 146 -12.09 -1.88 7.56
CA THR A 146 -11.13 -1.96 8.67
C THR A 146 -10.38 -3.28 8.61
N LEU A 147 -9.31 -3.41 9.40
CA LEU A 147 -8.65 -4.69 9.60
C LEU A 147 -9.61 -5.70 10.26
N GLU A 148 -10.43 -5.26 11.22
CA GLU A 148 -11.38 -6.10 11.94
C GLU A 148 -12.44 -6.73 11.01
N ASN A 149 -12.97 -5.97 10.04
CA ASN A 149 -13.98 -6.46 9.11
C ASN A 149 -13.40 -7.01 7.79
N GLY A 150 -12.07 -7.07 7.66
CA GLY A 150 -11.40 -7.52 6.44
C GLY A 150 -11.54 -6.57 5.24
N GLY A 151 -12.05 -5.36 5.44
CA GLY A 151 -12.15 -4.32 4.41
C GLY A 151 -10.79 -3.72 4.02
N VAL A 152 -9.75 -3.95 4.81
CA VAL A 152 -8.34 -3.76 4.44
C VAL A 152 -7.48 -4.90 4.99
N GLY A 153 -6.28 -5.09 4.45
CA GLY A 153 -5.32 -6.06 4.99
C GLY A 153 -4.07 -6.21 4.13
N LEU A 154 -3.18 -7.14 4.49
CA LEU A 154 -2.01 -7.48 3.68
C LEU A 154 -2.26 -8.75 2.85
N SER A 155 -1.58 -8.89 1.71
CA SER A 155 -1.43 -10.16 1.00
C SER A 155 -0.39 -11.07 1.69
N SER A 156 -0.19 -12.29 1.18
CA SER A 156 1.05 -13.03 1.46
C SER A 156 2.27 -12.29 0.86
N PHE A 157 3.47 -12.65 1.35
CA PHE A 157 4.75 -12.26 0.77
C PHE A 157 5.15 -13.09 -0.46
N HIS A 158 4.41 -14.16 -0.78
CA HIS A 158 4.63 -15.04 -1.93
C HIS A 158 6.10 -15.47 -2.07
N ASP A 159 6.76 -15.10 -3.16
CA ASP A 159 8.16 -15.45 -3.42
C ASP A 159 9.13 -14.88 -2.38
N PHE A 160 8.73 -13.82 -1.66
CA PHE A 160 9.50 -13.23 -0.57
C PHE A 160 9.31 -13.93 0.77
N GLU A 161 8.38 -14.89 0.92
CA GLU A 161 8.12 -15.56 2.21
C GLU A 161 9.39 -16.12 2.86
N THR A 162 10.31 -16.66 2.06
CA THR A 162 11.57 -17.24 2.57
C THR A 162 12.57 -16.20 3.10
N LEU A 163 12.36 -14.92 2.78
CA LEU A 163 13.17 -13.79 3.26
C LEU A 163 12.59 -13.15 4.52
N ILE A 164 11.35 -13.47 4.87
CA ILE A 164 10.66 -12.91 6.04
C ILE A 164 10.93 -13.79 7.26
N SER A 165 11.45 -13.18 8.33
CA SER A 165 11.68 -13.91 9.58
C SER A 165 10.35 -14.20 10.28
N PRO A 166 10.24 -15.33 11.03
CA PRO A 166 9.07 -15.57 11.87
C PRO A 166 8.80 -14.45 12.88
N GLU A 167 9.85 -13.83 13.40
CA GLU A 167 9.76 -12.69 14.31
C GLU A 167 9.08 -11.47 13.64
N LEU A 168 9.37 -11.20 12.36
CA LEU A 168 8.71 -10.13 11.63
C LEU A 168 7.22 -10.44 11.41
N LEU A 169 6.86 -11.70 11.16
CA LEU A 169 5.45 -12.10 11.06
C LEU A 169 4.70 -11.90 12.39
N ASP A 170 5.33 -12.26 13.51
CA ASP A 170 4.76 -12.05 14.85
C ASP A 170 4.59 -10.55 15.16
N GLN A 171 5.56 -9.72 14.76
CA GLN A 171 5.47 -8.26 14.88
C GLN A 171 4.31 -7.69 14.06
N LEU A 172 4.15 -8.12 12.81
CA LEU A 172 3.03 -7.68 11.96
C LEU A 172 1.67 -8.07 12.56
N ALA A 173 1.54 -9.29 13.10
CA ALA A 173 0.33 -9.73 13.77
C ALA A 173 0.03 -8.91 15.04
N ALA A 174 1.07 -8.53 15.80
CA ALA A 174 0.92 -7.64 16.95
C ALA A 174 0.50 -6.22 16.53
N ILE A 175 1.04 -5.71 15.42
CA ILE A 175 0.65 -4.39 14.87
C ILE A 175 -0.80 -4.40 14.41
N GLU A 176 -1.23 -5.46 13.72
CA GLU A 176 -2.62 -5.64 13.29
C GLU A 176 -3.56 -5.66 14.51
N ALA A 177 -3.24 -6.48 15.53
CA ALA A 177 -4.03 -6.55 16.76
C ALA A 177 -4.10 -5.19 17.48
N GLY A 178 -2.96 -4.50 17.59
CA GLY A 178 -2.88 -3.17 18.21
C GLY A 178 -3.62 -2.09 17.43
N SER A 179 -3.69 -2.21 16.10
CA SER A 179 -4.48 -1.31 15.26
C SER A 179 -5.99 -1.57 15.40
N ILE A 180 -6.39 -2.83 15.61
CA ILE A 180 -7.79 -3.21 15.84
C ILE A 180 -8.25 -2.76 17.23
N ASP A 181 -7.44 -2.94 18.27
CA ASP A 181 -7.80 -2.58 19.65
C ASP A 181 -7.53 -1.10 20.02
N GLY A 182 -6.88 -0.36 19.11
CA GLY A 182 -6.58 1.07 19.23
C GLY A 182 -5.36 1.40 20.09
N SER A 183 -4.57 0.41 20.51
CA SER A 183 -3.30 0.65 21.20
C SER A 183 -2.20 1.20 20.29
N ILE A 184 -2.31 0.96 18.97
CA ILE A 184 -1.49 1.61 17.93
C ILE A 184 -2.37 2.59 17.16
N ASN A 185 -1.97 3.86 17.15
CA ASN A 185 -2.71 4.88 16.42
C ASN A 185 -2.38 4.82 14.91
N ALA A 186 -3.34 4.34 14.12
CA ALA A 186 -3.27 4.29 12.67
C ALA A 186 -4.14 5.38 11.98
N GLU A 187 -4.63 6.39 12.72
CA GLU A 187 -5.46 7.44 12.15
C GLU A 187 -4.66 8.37 11.24
N SER A 188 -5.07 8.41 9.97
CA SER A 188 -4.62 9.40 8.99
C SER A 188 -5.66 10.52 8.83
N VAL A 189 -5.21 11.74 8.52
CA VAL A 189 -6.11 12.86 8.16
C VAL A 189 -6.89 12.60 6.86
N SER A 190 -6.47 11.62 6.08
CA SER A 190 -7.13 11.13 4.87
C SER A 190 -8.14 9.99 5.15
N SER A 191 -8.31 9.59 6.41
CA SER A 191 -9.33 8.60 6.82
C SER A 191 -10.76 9.14 6.65
N PRO A 192 -11.73 8.29 6.28
CA PRO A 192 -13.14 8.68 6.11
C PRO A 192 -13.86 9.01 7.41
#